data_AF-A0A7V0R452-F1
#
_entry.id   AF-A0A7V0R452-F1
#
_cell.length_a   1.000
_cell.length_b   1.000
_cell.length_c   1.000
_cell.angle_alpha   90.00
_cell.angle_beta   90.00
_cell.angle_gamma   90.00
#
_symmetry.space_group_name_H-M   'P 1'
#
loop_
_entity.id
_entity.type
_entity.pdbx_description
1 polymer ?
#
loop_
_entity_poly.entity_id
_entity_poly.type
_entity_poly.pdbx_seq_one_letter_code
_entity_poly.pdbx_strand_id
1 'polypeptide(L)'
;SIDIKKGKRGGMDLFIISYRNKDPKLARDYVNTLVKLYIEGNLSGKRDEAYWANTFLSEQIEFFKKKLDKTDAEILNFRKEKGIFISTDERKIVSDIQNAEEKLEELKSLKMELKAKKDSMAKQLKDGNAYESVGLEGSVTVSALQKKLNYLLLNYTEDYPDVKKVMAEIKASQRFKKESENSDASQDQSAEMSNLNPVYQELNTELVKVKSDFAAAIARENYLEKLIESKKAYLRDIPAEKKKLADMERQKAMDSKIYGELTMRLGQSEVSKQMEIQDKGATFNIIDPAVLPTKHVSPNRVMIILFGILAGLAGAGGLVFLIDNMDTSVKTINVLKTLGLPVLAVIPAITNAKDLNRKRKKDILLFSSAGVYMLFVLIILVSELLELTYIDQFVTKFIM
;
A
#
# COMPACT_ATOMS: atom_id res chain seq x y z
N SER A 1 17.27 -17.79 47.09
CA SER A 1 16.36 -18.01 45.93
C SER A 1 15.46 -16.79 45.76
N ILE A 2 15.08 -16.48 44.53
CA ILE A 2 14.15 -15.39 44.19
C ILE A 2 12.76 -16.00 44.00
N ASP A 3 11.73 -15.38 44.57
CA ASP A 3 10.31 -15.74 44.43
C ASP A 3 9.52 -14.49 44.02
N ILE A 4 8.66 -14.61 43.02
CA ILE A 4 7.85 -13.51 42.50
C ILE A 4 6.39 -13.92 42.56
N LYS A 5 5.58 -13.16 43.29
CA LYS A 5 4.16 -13.43 43.48
C LYS A 5 3.32 -12.25 43.02
N LYS A 6 2.24 -12.54 42.28
CA LYS A 6 1.22 -11.54 41.96
C LYS A 6 0.24 -11.41 43.12
N GLY A 7 0.00 -10.20 43.57
CA GLY A 7 -0.97 -9.85 44.61
C GLY A 7 -1.99 -8.83 44.10
N LYS A 8 -3.07 -8.63 44.87
CA LYS A 8 -4.03 -7.55 44.69
C LYS A 8 -4.29 -6.87 46.03
N ARG A 9 -4.27 -5.54 46.08
CA ARG A 9 -4.67 -4.77 47.27
C ARG A 9 -5.41 -3.52 46.83
N GLY A 10 -6.67 -3.36 47.27
CA GLY A 10 -7.48 -2.18 46.96
C GLY A 10 -7.71 -1.93 45.47
N GLY A 11 -7.82 -2.98 44.65
CA GLY A 11 -8.00 -2.85 43.19
C GLY A 11 -6.71 -2.65 42.39
N MET A 12 -5.57 -2.45 43.04
CA MET A 12 -4.26 -2.38 42.37
C MET A 12 -3.63 -3.77 42.23
N ASP A 13 -3.09 -4.05 41.05
CA ASP A 13 -2.25 -5.22 40.78
C ASP A 13 -0.84 -4.97 41.36
N LEU A 14 -0.36 -5.91 42.18
CA LEU A 14 0.93 -5.82 42.87
C LEU A 14 1.84 -6.97 42.47
N PHE A 15 3.14 -6.70 42.41
CA PHE A 15 4.18 -7.70 42.28
C PHE A 15 5.01 -7.71 43.57
N ILE A 16 5.05 -8.85 44.24
CA ILE A 16 5.84 -9.07 45.45
C ILE A 16 7.08 -9.84 45.04
N ILE A 17 8.24 -9.21 45.16
CA ILE A 17 9.55 -9.81 44.86
C ILE A 17 10.22 -10.13 46.18
N SER A 18 10.52 -11.40 46.41
CA SER A 18 11.16 -11.89 47.63
C SER A 18 12.49 -12.54 47.27
N TYR A 19 13.53 -12.28 48.07
CA TYR A 19 14.83 -12.91 47.91
C TYR A 19 15.35 -13.40 49.26
N ARG A 20 15.77 -14.66 49.31
CA ARG A 20 16.34 -15.29 50.51
C ARG A 20 17.84 -15.48 50.37
N ASN A 21 18.59 -14.92 51.31
CA ASN A 21 20.04 -15.07 51.45
C ASN A 21 20.45 -15.21 52.93
N LYS A 22 21.65 -15.76 53.19
CA LYS A 22 22.25 -15.84 54.53
C LYS A 22 22.68 -14.45 55.04
N ASP A 23 23.15 -13.58 54.14
CA ASP A 23 23.48 -12.20 54.49
C ASP A 23 22.24 -11.30 54.33
N PRO A 24 21.73 -10.70 55.42
CA PRO A 24 20.55 -9.83 55.38
C PRO A 24 20.78 -8.54 54.60
N LYS A 25 22.01 -8.00 54.58
CA LYS A 25 22.35 -6.78 53.83
C LYS A 25 22.30 -7.06 52.33
N LEU A 26 22.96 -8.15 51.92
CA LEU A 26 22.95 -8.59 50.53
C LEU A 26 21.52 -8.92 50.05
N ALA A 27 20.68 -9.51 50.91
CA ALA A 27 19.30 -9.79 50.56
C ALA A 27 18.49 -8.52 50.24
N ARG A 28 18.63 -7.50 51.10
CA ARG A 28 17.98 -6.19 50.95
C ARG A 28 18.46 -5.45 49.69
N ASP A 29 19.78 -5.33 49.56
CA ASP A 29 20.40 -4.53 48.49
C ASP A 29 20.17 -5.16 47.12
N TYR A 30 20.15 -6.50 47.04
CA TYR A 30 19.82 -7.22 45.81
C TYR A 30 18.40 -6.91 45.31
N VAL A 31 17.38 -6.99 46.18
CA VAL A 31 15.98 -6.73 45.78
C VAL A 31 15.80 -5.26 45.37
N ASN A 32 16.30 -4.32 46.17
CA ASN A 32 16.18 -2.89 45.86
C ASN A 32 16.89 -2.53 44.56
N THR A 33 18.09 -3.07 44.32
CA THR A 33 18.84 -2.85 43.08
C THR A 33 18.14 -3.48 41.88
N LEU A 34 17.64 -4.71 42.01
CA LEU A 34 16.92 -5.40 40.95
C LEU A 34 15.66 -4.63 40.53
N VAL A 35 14.85 -4.20 41.50
CA VAL A 35 13.63 -3.42 41.25
C VAL A 35 13.97 -2.07 40.59
N LYS A 36 15.00 -1.37 41.10
CA LYS A 36 15.46 -0.12 40.50
C LYS A 36 15.92 -0.31 39.04
N LEU A 37 16.77 -1.30 38.78
CA LEU A 37 17.25 -1.61 37.42
C LEU A 37 16.12 -2.03 36.49
N TYR A 38 15.12 -2.76 36.98
CA TYR A 38 13.95 -3.14 36.18
C TYR A 38 13.10 -1.91 35.81
N ILE A 39 12.88 -1.00 36.76
CA ILE A 39 12.16 0.25 36.52
C ILE A 39 12.93 1.13 35.52
N GLU A 40 14.22 1.34 35.75
CA GLU A 40 15.09 2.13 34.86
C GLU A 40 15.19 1.52 33.46
N GLY A 41 15.35 0.20 33.36
CA GLY A 41 15.44 -0.53 32.09
C GLY A 41 14.14 -0.45 31.28
N ASN A 42 12.99 -0.64 31.92
CA ASN A 42 11.69 -0.49 31.24
C ASN A 42 11.42 0.94 30.78
N LEU A 43 11.82 1.94 31.57
CA LEU A 43 11.73 3.35 31.18
C LEU A 43 12.64 3.66 29.99
N SER A 44 13.87 3.16 29.99
CA SER A 44 14.79 3.35 28.87
C SER A 44 14.24 2.69 27.60
N GLY A 45 13.80 1.43 27.69
CA GLY A 45 13.26 0.69 26.54
C GLY A 45 12.08 1.39 25.87
N LYS A 46 11.10 1.87 26.67
CA LYS A 46 9.97 2.64 26.13
C LYS A 46 10.40 3.96 25.48
N ARG A 47 11.37 4.66 26.08
CA ARG A 47 11.90 5.92 25.52
C ARG A 47 12.63 5.68 24.21
N ASP A 48 13.38 4.59 24.10
CA ASP A 48 14.08 4.19 22.89
C ASP A 48 13.09 3.81 21.79
N GLU A 49 12.08 2.97 22.08
CA GLU A 49 11.00 2.64 21.14
C GLU A 49 10.26 3.90 20.64
N ALA A 50 9.92 4.83 21.53
CA ALA A 50 9.29 6.09 21.17
C ALA A 50 10.21 6.99 20.32
N TYR A 51 11.52 6.99 20.61
CA TYR A 51 12.50 7.72 19.81
C TYR A 51 12.63 7.14 18.40
N TRP A 52 12.72 5.82 18.26
CA TRP A 52 12.74 5.12 16.98
C TRP A 52 11.46 5.39 16.18
N ALA A 53 10.29 5.32 16.82
CA ALA A 53 9.01 5.61 16.16
C ALA A 53 8.94 7.06 15.65
N ASN A 54 9.37 8.04 16.44
CA ASN A 54 9.40 9.45 16.01
C ASN A 54 10.40 9.70 14.89
N THR A 55 11.58 9.07 14.94
CA THR A 55 12.59 9.17 13.88
C THR A 55 12.05 8.58 12.58
N PHE A 56 11.47 7.38 12.65
CA PHE A 56 10.82 6.73 11.50
C PHE A 56 9.71 7.61 10.90
N LEU A 57 8.80 8.15 11.74
CA LEU A 57 7.75 9.05 11.27
C LEU A 57 8.33 10.31 10.60
N SER A 58 9.38 10.91 11.18
CA SER A 58 10.03 12.11 10.63
C SER A 58 10.66 11.83 9.26
N GLU A 59 11.37 10.70 9.11
CA GLU A 59 11.93 10.28 7.84
C GLU A 59 10.85 10.02 6.78
N GLN A 60 9.74 9.36 7.17
CA GLN A 60 8.61 9.13 6.26
C GLN A 60 7.94 10.45 5.84
N ILE A 61 7.76 11.40 6.77
CA ILE A 61 7.22 12.74 6.46
C ILE A 61 8.12 13.45 5.45
N GLU A 62 9.44 13.42 5.63
CA GLU A 62 10.38 14.03 4.69
C GLU A 62 10.34 13.34 3.31
N PHE A 63 10.26 12.02 3.29
CA PHE A 63 10.12 11.24 2.06
C PHE A 63 8.85 11.62 1.29
N PHE A 64 7.68 11.63 1.96
CA PHE A 64 6.42 11.99 1.32
C PHE A 64 6.37 13.48 0.93
N LYS A 65 7.01 14.37 1.69
CA LYS A 65 7.17 15.77 1.30
C LYS A 65 7.95 15.92 -0.01
N LYS A 66 9.14 15.28 -0.11
CA LYS A 66 9.93 15.28 -1.35
C LYS A 66 9.17 14.67 -2.52
N LYS A 67 8.40 13.61 -2.26
CA LYS A 67 7.56 12.97 -3.27
C LYS A 67 6.45 13.92 -3.76
N LEU A 68 5.79 14.63 -2.85
CA LEU A 68 4.79 15.65 -3.18
C LEU A 68 5.39 16.79 -4.00
N ASP A 69 6.53 17.34 -3.57
CA ASP A 69 7.22 18.42 -4.28
C ASP A 69 7.58 17.98 -5.72
N LYS A 70 8.03 16.73 -5.87
CA LYS A 70 8.32 16.13 -7.18
C LYS A 70 7.05 15.99 -8.03
N THR A 71 5.98 15.42 -7.48
CA THR A 71 4.71 15.28 -8.20
C THR A 71 4.12 16.64 -8.57
N ASP A 72 4.25 17.65 -7.72
CA ASP A 72 3.83 19.02 -8.03
C ASP A 72 4.64 19.63 -9.16
N ALA A 73 5.96 19.45 -9.16
CA ALA A 73 6.81 19.87 -10.27
C ALA A 73 6.45 19.14 -11.58
N GLU A 74 6.18 17.84 -11.51
CA GLU A 74 5.73 17.04 -12.66
C GLU A 74 4.38 17.52 -13.21
N ILE A 75 3.39 17.78 -12.35
CA ILE A 75 2.08 18.33 -12.75
C ILE A 75 2.25 19.72 -13.38
N LEU A 76 3.08 20.59 -12.80
CA LEU A 76 3.34 21.92 -13.35
C LEU A 76 4.02 21.84 -14.72
N ASN A 77 5.02 20.98 -14.89
CA ASN A 77 5.69 20.78 -16.16
C ASN A 77 4.74 20.17 -17.20
N PHE A 78 3.92 19.20 -16.80
CA PHE A 78 2.90 18.62 -17.66
C PHE A 78 1.88 19.66 -18.13
N ARG A 79 1.40 20.54 -17.23
CA ARG A 79 0.51 21.65 -17.58
C ARG A 79 1.17 22.69 -18.47
N LYS A 80 2.47 22.95 -18.34
CA LYS A 80 3.22 23.85 -19.23
C LYS A 80 3.38 23.25 -20.63
N GLU A 81 3.73 21.98 -20.73
CA GLU A 81 3.96 21.29 -22.00
C GLU A 81 2.65 20.97 -22.74
N LYS A 82 1.63 20.54 -22.00
CA LYS A 82 0.35 20.03 -22.53
C LYS A 82 -0.84 20.96 -22.25
N GLY A 83 -0.61 22.19 -21.82
CA GLY A 83 -1.66 23.11 -21.37
C GLY A 83 -2.83 23.28 -22.34
N ILE A 84 -2.56 23.20 -23.64
CA ILE A 84 -3.59 23.28 -24.68
C ILE A 84 -4.52 22.04 -24.63
N PHE A 85 -3.99 20.84 -24.39
CA PHE A 85 -4.77 19.59 -24.38
C PHE A 85 -5.74 19.50 -23.20
N ILE A 86 -5.39 20.10 -22.05
CA ILE A 86 -6.15 19.97 -20.79
C ILE A 86 -7.38 20.88 -20.79
N SER A 87 -7.26 22.10 -21.34
CA SER A 87 -8.33 23.11 -21.33
C SER A 87 -9.22 23.10 -22.57
N THR A 88 -8.94 22.25 -23.57
CA THR A 88 -9.74 22.21 -24.79
C THR A 88 -11.02 21.37 -24.60
N ASP A 89 -12.15 21.93 -25.03
CA ASP A 89 -13.42 21.22 -25.15
C ASP A 89 -13.40 20.31 -26.38
N GLU A 90 -13.45 19.01 -26.14
CA GLU A 90 -13.48 17.97 -27.18
C GLU A 90 -14.67 18.16 -28.13
N ARG A 91 -15.83 18.61 -27.62
CA ARG A 91 -17.02 18.84 -28.45
C ARG A 91 -16.81 19.95 -29.46
N LYS A 92 -16.04 20.98 -29.09
CA LYS A 92 -15.69 22.08 -30.00
C LYS A 92 -14.77 21.59 -31.12
N ILE A 93 -13.79 20.73 -30.81
CA ILE A 93 -12.92 20.14 -31.84
C ILE A 93 -13.74 19.25 -32.79
N VAL A 94 -14.64 18.44 -32.25
CA VAL A 94 -15.52 17.59 -33.08
C VAL A 94 -16.36 18.44 -34.02
N SER A 95 -16.98 19.51 -33.52
CA SER A 95 -17.74 20.45 -34.36
C SER A 95 -16.86 21.14 -35.40
N ASP A 96 -15.65 21.57 -35.04
CA ASP A 96 -14.69 22.14 -35.99
C ASP A 96 -14.29 21.16 -37.10
N ILE A 97 -14.15 19.86 -36.77
CA ILE A 97 -13.85 18.80 -37.73
C ILE A 97 -15.03 18.63 -38.68
N GLN A 98 -16.25 18.52 -38.15
CA GLN A 98 -17.47 18.39 -38.97
C GLN A 98 -17.62 19.57 -39.94
N ASN A 99 -17.47 20.80 -39.45
CA ASN A 99 -17.52 22.01 -40.29
C ASN A 99 -16.42 22.03 -41.37
N ALA A 100 -15.24 21.47 -41.09
CA ALA A 100 -14.16 21.37 -42.06
C ALA A 100 -14.40 20.26 -43.09
N GLU A 101 -14.99 19.14 -42.68
CA GLU A 101 -15.40 18.04 -43.55
C GLU A 101 -16.53 18.47 -44.51
N GLU A 102 -17.52 19.22 -44.03
CA GLU A 102 -18.57 19.80 -44.88
C GLU A 102 -17.98 20.73 -45.96
N LYS A 103 -17.09 21.65 -45.55
CA LYS A 103 -16.37 22.53 -46.51
C LYS A 103 -15.51 21.77 -47.50
N LEU A 104 -14.91 20.65 -47.07
CA LEU A 104 -14.12 19.80 -47.93
C LEU A 104 -15.01 19.14 -49.00
N GLU A 105 -16.22 18.72 -48.64
CA GLU A 105 -17.17 18.10 -49.56
C GLU A 105 -17.73 19.11 -50.57
N GLU A 106 -18.07 20.32 -50.12
CA GLU A 106 -18.43 21.44 -51.01
C GLU A 106 -17.30 21.75 -51.99
N LEU A 107 -16.06 21.80 -51.52
CA LEU A 107 -14.89 22.07 -52.34
C LEU A 107 -14.59 20.93 -53.34
N LYS A 108 -14.80 19.67 -52.95
CA LYS A 108 -14.68 18.51 -53.84
C LYS A 108 -15.70 18.57 -54.98
N SER A 109 -16.93 18.94 -54.67
CA SER A 109 -17.98 19.17 -55.67
C SER A 109 -17.60 20.29 -56.65
N LEU A 110 -17.17 21.44 -56.12
CA LEU A 110 -16.71 22.57 -56.95
C LEU A 110 -15.51 22.20 -57.82
N LYS A 111 -14.55 21.43 -57.28
CA LYS A 111 -13.39 20.94 -58.02
C LYS A 111 -13.81 20.04 -59.18
N MET A 112 -14.81 19.18 -58.99
CA MET A 112 -15.35 18.31 -60.04
C MET A 112 -16.03 19.13 -61.15
N GLU A 113 -16.81 20.14 -60.78
CA GLU A 113 -17.42 21.09 -61.73
C GLU A 113 -16.36 21.85 -62.55
N LEU A 114 -15.36 22.43 -61.87
CA LEU A 114 -14.25 23.13 -62.51
C LEU A 114 -13.44 22.21 -63.42
N LYS A 115 -13.24 20.95 -63.03
CA LYS A 115 -12.58 19.94 -63.88
C LYS A 115 -13.39 19.68 -65.15
N ALA A 116 -14.69 19.43 -65.02
CA ALA A 116 -15.57 19.20 -66.16
C ALA A 116 -15.60 20.41 -67.11
N LYS A 117 -15.69 21.63 -66.57
CA LYS A 117 -15.64 22.89 -67.34
C LYS A 117 -14.29 23.09 -68.03
N LYS A 118 -13.18 22.82 -67.34
CA LYS A 118 -11.83 22.87 -67.90
C LYS A 118 -11.66 21.89 -69.06
N ASP A 119 -12.11 20.64 -68.87
CA ASP A 119 -11.95 19.57 -69.84
C ASP A 119 -12.86 19.78 -71.07
N SER A 120 -14.07 20.33 -70.91
CA SER A 120 -14.95 20.68 -72.03
C SER A 120 -14.41 21.86 -72.84
N MET A 121 -13.96 22.93 -72.19
CA MET A 121 -13.35 24.10 -72.84
C MET A 121 -12.04 23.73 -73.55
N ALA A 122 -11.22 22.86 -72.95
CA ALA A 122 -10.00 22.37 -73.58
C ALA A 122 -10.29 21.54 -74.85
N LYS A 123 -11.36 20.73 -74.86
CA LYS A 123 -11.81 20.02 -76.06
C LYS A 123 -12.30 20.98 -77.15
N GLN A 124 -13.13 21.96 -76.79
CA GLN A 124 -13.60 23.00 -77.73
C GLN A 124 -12.45 23.79 -78.37
N LEU A 125 -11.37 24.07 -77.62
CA LEU A 125 -10.17 24.72 -78.13
C LEU A 125 -9.37 23.83 -79.09
N LYS A 126 -9.36 22.51 -78.85
CA LYS A 126 -8.55 21.52 -79.59
C LYS A 126 -9.24 21.02 -80.86
N ASP A 127 -10.57 20.93 -80.84
CA ASP A 127 -11.39 20.47 -81.96
C ASP A 127 -11.63 21.57 -83.02
N GLY A 128 -11.10 22.79 -82.85
CA GLY A 128 -11.13 23.85 -83.87
C GLY A 128 -12.50 24.47 -84.16
N ASN A 129 -13.57 23.97 -83.55
CA ASN A 129 -14.96 24.37 -83.80
C ASN A 129 -15.32 25.81 -83.37
N ALA A 130 -14.38 26.59 -82.82
CA ALA A 130 -14.57 28.02 -82.59
C ALA A 130 -14.62 28.84 -83.91
N TYR A 131 -14.26 28.23 -85.04
CA TYR A 131 -14.32 28.85 -86.37
C TYR A 131 -15.71 28.82 -87.02
N GLU A 132 -16.65 27.99 -86.55
CA GLU A 132 -17.96 27.85 -87.20
C GLU A 132 -18.99 28.93 -86.79
N SER A 133 -18.74 29.73 -85.75
CA SER A 133 -19.74 30.67 -85.22
C SER A 133 -19.72 32.09 -85.81
N VAL A 134 -18.77 32.44 -86.70
CA VAL A 134 -18.66 33.82 -87.24
C VAL A 134 -18.71 33.88 -88.79
N GLY A 135 -19.07 32.78 -89.48
CA GLY A 135 -19.04 32.72 -90.95
C GLY A 135 -20.35 32.35 -91.65
N LEU A 136 -21.51 32.45 -91.01
CA LEU A 136 -22.78 31.92 -91.53
C LEU A 136 -23.75 33.01 -92.03
N GLU A 137 -23.26 33.87 -92.92
CA GLU A 137 -24.13 34.59 -93.86
C GLU A 137 -23.91 34.18 -95.32
N GLY A 138 -23.03 33.20 -95.62
CA GLY A 138 -22.62 32.95 -97.01
C GLY A 138 -22.33 31.51 -97.46
N SER A 139 -22.53 30.48 -96.64
CA SER A 139 -22.19 29.09 -97.03
C SER A 139 -23.36 28.14 -96.82
N VAL A 140 -24.18 27.97 -97.85
CA VAL A 140 -25.14 26.87 -97.95
C VAL A 140 -24.35 25.56 -97.92
N THR A 141 -24.61 24.71 -96.93
CA THR A 141 -23.92 23.41 -96.82
C THR A 141 -24.17 22.56 -98.06
N VAL A 142 -23.15 21.84 -98.55
CA VAL A 142 -23.24 20.93 -99.71
C VAL A 142 -24.41 19.94 -99.59
N SER A 143 -24.75 19.55 -98.36
CA SER A 143 -25.91 18.71 -98.05
C SER A 143 -27.25 19.37 -98.42
N ALA A 144 -27.41 20.68 -98.20
CA ALA A 144 -28.61 21.41 -98.62
C ALA A 144 -28.70 21.54 -100.15
N LEU A 145 -27.56 21.75 -100.84
CA LEU A 145 -27.51 21.74 -102.31
C LEU A 145 -27.83 20.37 -102.90
N GLN A 146 -27.36 19.28 -102.28
CA GLN A 146 -27.69 17.90 -102.69
C GLN A 146 -29.19 17.60 -102.53
N LYS A 147 -29.82 18.06 -101.45
CA LYS A 147 -31.29 17.95 -101.28
C LYS A 147 -32.04 18.73 -102.35
N LYS A 148 -31.58 19.94 -102.69
CA LYS A 148 -32.15 20.76 -103.77
C LYS A 148 -31.97 20.09 -105.14
N LEU A 149 -30.83 19.47 -105.40
CA LEU A 149 -30.57 18.70 -106.61
C LEU A 149 -31.53 17.50 -106.73
N ASN A 150 -31.67 16.70 -105.67
CA ASN A 150 -32.57 15.55 -105.67
C ASN A 150 -34.03 15.97 -105.89
N TYR A 151 -34.46 17.09 -105.30
CA TYR A 151 -35.78 17.66 -105.55
C TYR A 151 -35.98 18.09 -107.01
N LEU A 152 -34.97 18.72 -107.62
CA LEU A 152 -35.05 19.12 -109.03
C LEU A 152 -35.04 17.90 -109.97
N LEU A 153 -34.28 16.86 -109.66
CA LEU A 153 -34.20 15.63 -110.48
C LEU A 153 -35.48 14.76 -110.41
N LEU A 154 -36.35 14.98 -109.43
CA LEU A 154 -37.68 14.35 -109.37
C LEU A 154 -38.62 14.85 -110.48
N ASN A 155 -38.43 16.10 -110.94
CA ASN A 155 -39.35 16.77 -111.87
C ASN A 155 -38.68 17.18 -113.20
N TYR A 156 -37.35 17.24 -113.25
CA TYR A 156 -36.58 17.72 -114.40
C TYR A 156 -35.45 16.76 -114.74
N THR A 157 -35.11 16.64 -116.02
CA THR A 157 -33.98 15.85 -116.50
C THR A 157 -32.64 16.58 -116.26
N GLU A 158 -31.53 15.84 -116.28
CA GLU A 158 -30.18 16.36 -115.99
C GLU A 158 -29.75 17.52 -116.89
N ASP A 159 -30.39 17.70 -118.04
CA ASP A 159 -30.07 18.75 -119.00
C ASP A 159 -30.72 20.11 -118.70
N TYR A 160 -31.62 20.17 -117.69
CA TYR A 160 -32.34 21.39 -117.34
C TYR A 160 -31.41 22.47 -116.74
N PRO A 161 -31.56 23.76 -117.10
CA PRO A 161 -30.61 24.82 -116.72
C PRO A 161 -30.37 24.94 -115.21
N ASP A 162 -31.41 24.77 -114.39
CA ASP A 162 -31.31 24.90 -112.94
C ASP A 162 -30.67 23.69 -112.27
N VAL A 163 -30.81 22.49 -112.85
CA VAL A 163 -30.08 21.30 -112.42
C VAL A 163 -28.60 21.47 -112.70
N LYS A 164 -28.22 21.99 -113.87
CA LYS A 164 -26.82 22.31 -114.20
C LYS A 164 -26.21 23.36 -113.28
N LYS A 165 -26.97 24.41 -112.92
CA LYS A 165 -26.52 25.42 -111.96
C LYS A 165 -26.25 24.82 -110.59
N VAL A 166 -27.20 24.06 -110.04
CA VAL A 166 -27.04 23.42 -108.72
C VAL A 166 -25.92 22.37 -108.76
N MET A 167 -25.79 21.60 -109.84
CA MET A 167 -24.68 20.67 -110.03
C MET A 167 -23.32 21.39 -110.11
N ALA A 168 -23.26 22.54 -110.78
CA ALA A 168 -22.05 23.37 -110.85
C ALA A 168 -21.69 23.97 -109.48
N GLU A 169 -22.69 24.41 -108.70
CA GLU A 169 -22.51 24.90 -107.31
C GLU A 169 -22.02 23.79 -106.37
N ILE A 170 -22.58 22.58 -106.49
CA ILE A 170 -22.10 21.39 -105.76
C ILE A 170 -20.65 21.07 -106.15
N LYS A 171 -20.34 21.09 -107.45
CA LYS A 171 -19.00 20.79 -107.96
C LYS A 171 -17.98 21.84 -107.54
N ALA A 172 -18.36 23.11 -107.53
CA ALA A 172 -17.54 24.21 -107.02
C ALA A 172 -17.29 24.07 -105.51
N SER A 173 -18.33 23.75 -104.73
CA SER A 173 -18.22 23.52 -103.28
C SER A 173 -17.38 22.28 -102.96
N GLN A 174 -17.48 21.21 -103.76
CA GLN A 174 -16.66 20.00 -103.63
C GLN A 174 -15.21 20.23 -104.05
N ARG A 175 -14.94 21.11 -105.03
CA ARG A 175 -13.58 21.53 -105.38
C ARG A 175 -12.94 22.33 -104.26
N PHE A 176 -13.65 23.29 -103.68
CA PHE A 176 -13.20 24.04 -102.51
C PHE A 176 -12.83 23.10 -101.35
N LYS A 177 -13.64 22.06 -101.13
CA LYS A 177 -13.35 21.03 -100.11
C LYS A 177 -12.13 20.16 -100.45
N LYS A 178 -11.95 19.79 -101.72
CA LYS A 178 -10.76 19.04 -102.20
C LYS A 178 -9.48 19.88 -102.22
N GLU A 179 -9.57 21.20 -102.41
CA GLU A 179 -8.45 22.13 -102.30
C GLU A 179 -8.04 22.37 -100.83
N SER A 180 -9.02 22.36 -99.91
CA SER A 180 -8.75 22.28 -98.46
C SER A 180 -8.19 20.93 -98.00
N GLU A 181 -8.54 19.81 -98.64
CA GLU A 181 -8.04 18.47 -98.28
C GLU A 181 -6.62 18.17 -98.82
N ASN A 182 -6.13 18.89 -99.84
CA ASN A 182 -4.80 18.70 -100.43
C ASN A 182 -3.73 19.71 -99.96
N SER A 183 -4.03 20.52 -98.95
CA SER A 183 -3.09 21.44 -98.31
C SER A 183 -2.68 20.91 -96.92
N ASP A 184 -1.92 19.82 -96.94
CA ASP A 184 -1.29 19.15 -95.76
C ASP A 184 -0.11 19.96 -95.17
N ALA A 185 -0.07 21.28 -95.40
CA ALA A 185 1.02 22.17 -95.03
C ALA A 185 0.51 23.51 -94.51
N SER A 186 -0.40 23.48 -93.54
CA SER A 186 -0.78 24.67 -92.76
C SER A 186 -1.39 24.29 -91.42
N GLN A 187 -0.64 23.47 -90.66
CA GLN A 187 -0.91 23.29 -89.23
C GLN A 187 -0.33 24.45 -88.38
N ASP A 188 0.54 25.29 -88.95
CA ASP A 188 1.17 26.43 -88.26
C ASP A 188 0.56 27.81 -88.58
N GLN A 189 -0.01 28.04 -89.79
CA GLN A 189 -0.58 29.36 -90.12
C GLN A 189 -2.00 29.61 -89.58
N SER A 190 -2.71 28.55 -89.19
CA SER A 190 -3.97 28.69 -88.44
C SER A 190 -3.72 29.12 -87.00
N ALA A 191 -2.55 28.86 -86.42
CA ALA A 191 -2.21 29.31 -85.08
C ALA A 191 -2.04 30.84 -85.00
N GLU A 192 -1.48 31.49 -86.01
CA GLU A 192 -1.29 32.94 -86.03
C GLU A 192 -2.57 33.73 -86.36
N MET A 193 -3.48 33.17 -87.18
CA MET A 193 -4.79 33.80 -87.46
C MET A 193 -5.86 33.44 -86.40
N SER A 194 -5.73 32.29 -85.73
CA SER A 194 -6.58 31.90 -84.58
C SER A 194 -6.30 32.76 -83.34
N ASN A 195 -5.09 33.32 -83.24
CA ASN A 195 -4.76 34.33 -82.22
C ASN A 195 -5.44 35.69 -82.47
N LEU A 196 -6.05 35.96 -83.64
CA LEU A 196 -6.76 37.22 -83.94
C LEU A 196 -8.29 37.13 -83.80
N ASN A 197 -8.85 35.94 -83.56
CA ASN A 197 -10.30 35.79 -83.36
C ASN A 197 -10.66 36.21 -81.91
N PRO A 198 -11.45 37.28 -81.72
CA PRO A 198 -11.83 37.77 -80.39
C PRO A 198 -12.49 36.69 -79.51
N VAL A 199 -13.28 35.80 -80.13
CA VAL A 199 -13.99 34.71 -79.45
C VAL A 199 -13.01 33.64 -78.95
N TYR A 200 -11.92 33.39 -79.68
CA TYR A 200 -10.88 32.44 -79.28
C TYR A 200 -10.03 32.99 -78.13
N GLN A 201 -9.69 34.29 -78.18
CA GLN A 201 -9.00 34.98 -77.09
C GLN A 201 -9.83 34.99 -75.80
N GLU A 202 -11.14 35.22 -75.90
CA GLU A 202 -12.07 35.18 -74.77
C GLU A 202 -12.15 33.77 -74.15
N LEU A 203 -12.34 32.74 -74.97
CA LEU A 203 -12.40 31.34 -74.52
C LEU A 203 -11.08 30.88 -73.89
N ASN A 204 -9.93 31.28 -74.45
CA ASN A 204 -8.63 30.97 -73.87
C ASN A 204 -8.40 31.69 -72.53
N THR A 205 -8.85 32.94 -72.41
CA THR A 205 -8.78 33.71 -71.14
C THR A 205 -9.64 33.06 -70.06
N GLU A 206 -10.87 32.66 -70.40
CA GLU A 206 -11.76 31.93 -69.48
C GLU A 206 -11.17 30.55 -69.12
N LEU A 207 -10.54 29.84 -70.06
CA LEU A 207 -9.86 28.57 -69.78
C LEU A 207 -8.68 28.74 -68.80
N VAL A 208 -7.87 29.80 -68.96
CA VAL A 208 -6.78 30.12 -68.03
C VAL A 208 -7.33 30.43 -66.64
N LYS A 209 -8.43 31.17 -66.55
CA LYS A 209 -9.12 31.46 -65.29
C LYS A 209 -9.64 30.19 -64.61
N VAL A 210 -10.35 29.33 -65.35
CA VAL A 210 -10.85 28.04 -64.84
C VAL A 210 -9.71 27.11 -64.43
N LYS A 211 -8.58 27.09 -65.17
CA LYS A 211 -7.37 26.35 -64.79
C LYS A 211 -6.80 26.86 -63.46
N SER A 212 -6.73 28.17 -63.29
CA SER A 212 -6.29 28.82 -62.05
C SER A 212 -7.22 28.48 -60.88
N ASP A 213 -8.53 28.59 -61.07
CA ASP A 213 -9.53 28.27 -60.05
C ASP A 213 -9.50 26.78 -59.67
N PHE A 214 -9.32 25.89 -60.63
CA PHE A 214 -9.16 24.45 -60.39
C PHE A 214 -7.88 24.14 -59.60
N ALA A 215 -6.75 24.78 -59.94
CA ALA A 215 -5.51 24.64 -59.19
C ALA A 215 -5.65 25.18 -57.75
N ALA A 216 -6.34 26.31 -57.57
CA ALA A 216 -6.65 26.87 -56.26
C ALA A 216 -7.56 25.94 -55.44
N ALA A 217 -8.55 25.28 -56.07
CA ALA A 217 -9.40 24.31 -55.42
C ALA A 217 -8.61 23.09 -54.93
N ILE A 218 -7.68 22.55 -55.73
CA ILE A 218 -6.77 21.47 -55.31
C ILE A 218 -5.91 21.89 -54.11
N ALA A 219 -5.34 23.10 -54.15
CA ALA A 219 -4.52 23.59 -53.05
C ALA A 219 -5.31 23.71 -51.74
N ARG A 220 -6.56 24.22 -51.81
CA ARG A 220 -7.46 24.33 -50.66
C ARG A 220 -7.91 22.97 -50.13
N GLU A 221 -8.15 22.00 -51.01
CA GLU A 221 -8.53 20.63 -50.64
C GLU A 221 -7.42 19.98 -49.82
N ASN A 222 -6.19 20.01 -50.35
CA ASN A 222 -5.02 19.48 -49.65
C ASN A 222 -4.77 20.16 -48.29
N TYR A 223 -5.05 21.47 -48.18
CA TYR A 223 -4.96 22.19 -46.92
C TYR A 223 -6.02 21.72 -45.92
N LEU A 224 -7.28 21.61 -46.34
CA LEU A 224 -8.38 21.15 -45.48
C LEU A 224 -8.19 19.70 -45.04
N GLU A 225 -7.74 18.81 -45.94
CA GLU A 225 -7.44 17.41 -45.58
C GLU A 225 -6.34 17.33 -44.51
N LYS A 226 -5.24 18.09 -44.67
CA LYS A 226 -4.19 18.17 -43.65
C LYS A 226 -4.69 18.78 -42.33
N LEU A 227 -5.54 19.79 -42.40
CA LEU A 227 -6.13 20.41 -41.21
C LEU A 227 -7.03 19.42 -40.45
N ILE A 228 -7.91 18.71 -41.16
CA ILE A 228 -8.79 17.69 -40.59
C ILE A 228 -7.95 16.58 -39.93
N GLU A 229 -6.93 16.08 -40.62
CA GLU A 229 -6.06 15.03 -40.09
C GLU A 229 -5.33 15.48 -38.82
N SER A 230 -4.79 16.71 -38.81
CA SER A 230 -4.14 17.29 -37.62
C SER A 230 -5.11 17.44 -36.44
N LYS A 231 -6.36 17.85 -36.69
CA LYS A 231 -7.39 17.99 -35.65
C LYS A 231 -7.87 16.63 -35.14
N LYS A 232 -7.99 15.62 -36.01
CA LYS A 232 -8.32 14.23 -35.64
C LYS A 232 -7.22 13.60 -34.78
N ALA A 233 -5.96 13.78 -35.17
CA ALA A 233 -4.81 13.33 -34.38
C ALA A 233 -4.79 14.00 -33.00
N TYR A 234 -4.99 15.33 -32.97
CA TYR A 234 -5.09 16.09 -31.73
C TYR A 234 -6.23 15.59 -30.82
N LEU A 235 -7.42 15.34 -31.38
CA LEU A 235 -8.57 14.83 -30.64
C LEU A 235 -8.32 13.43 -30.03
N ARG A 236 -7.59 12.57 -30.74
CA ARG A 236 -7.25 11.22 -30.28
C ARG A 236 -6.35 11.22 -29.05
N ASP A 237 -5.45 12.18 -28.93
CA ASP A 237 -4.43 12.21 -27.88
C ASP A 237 -4.94 12.90 -26.60
N ILE A 238 -5.94 13.79 -26.69
CA ILE A 238 -6.51 14.53 -25.54
C ILE A 238 -6.95 13.61 -24.39
N PRO A 239 -7.75 12.54 -24.59
CA PRO A 239 -8.22 11.70 -23.48
C PRO A 239 -7.06 11.02 -22.73
N ALA A 240 -6.03 10.59 -23.45
CA ALA A 240 -4.86 9.96 -22.86
C ALA A 240 -4.06 10.94 -21.98
N GLU A 241 -3.86 12.17 -22.47
CA GLU A 241 -3.17 13.22 -21.73
C GLU A 241 -3.98 13.70 -20.51
N LYS A 242 -5.32 13.84 -20.65
CA LYS A 242 -6.22 14.14 -19.51
C LYS A 242 -6.20 13.05 -18.45
N LYS A 243 -6.21 11.78 -18.86
CA LYS A 243 -6.10 10.65 -17.93
C LYS A 243 -4.77 10.69 -17.18
N LYS A 244 -3.66 10.92 -17.89
CA LYS A 244 -2.33 11.01 -17.28
C LYS A 244 -2.26 12.13 -16.23
N LEU A 245 -2.82 13.30 -16.51
CA LEU A 245 -2.95 14.37 -15.52
C LEU A 245 -3.81 13.96 -14.32
N ALA A 246 -4.97 13.35 -14.57
CA ALA A 246 -5.87 12.92 -13.49
C ALA A 246 -5.22 11.86 -12.59
N ASP A 247 -4.41 10.95 -13.15
CA ASP A 247 -3.66 9.96 -12.38
C ASP A 247 -2.56 10.61 -11.53
N MET A 248 -1.85 11.63 -12.06
CA MET A 248 -0.90 12.43 -11.28
C MET A 248 -1.58 13.21 -10.14
N GLU A 249 -2.73 13.83 -10.40
CA GLU A 249 -3.50 14.56 -9.39
C GLU A 249 -4.05 13.62 -8.31
N ARG A 250 -4.52 12.42 -8.69
CA ARG A 250 -4.92 11.38 -7.73
C ARG A 250 -3.75 10.93 -6.88
N GLN A 251 -2.59 10.72 -7.49
CA GLN A 251 -1.37 10.34 -6.76
C GLN A 251 -0.96 11.43 -5.77
N LYS A 252 -0.96 12.70 -6.18
CA LYS A 252 -0.72 13.85 -5.30
C LYS A 252 -1.71 13.86 -4.12
N ALA A 253 -3.00 13.68 -4.39
CA ALA A 253 -4.02 13.67 -3.34
C ALA A 253 -3.80 12.54 -2.32
N MET A 254 -3.42 11.35 -2.80
CA MET A 254 -3.09 10.21 -1.94
C MET A 254 -1.85 10.49 -1.09
N ASP A 255 -0.77 10.96 -1.69
CA ASP A 255 0.47 11.27 -0.97
C ASP A 255 0.27 12.42 0.03
N SER A 256 -0.55 13.42 -0.31
CA SER A 256 -0.89 14.54 0.58
C SER A 256 -1.70 14.07 1.78
N LYS A 257 -2.60 13.10 1.59
CA LYS A 257 -3.36 12.50 2.68
C LYS A 257 -2.43 11.74 3.63
N ILE A 258 -1.54 10.90 3.08
CA ILE A 258 -0.57 10.14 3.88
C ILE A 258 0.35 11.10 4.65
N TYR A 259 0.87 12.13 4.00
CA TYR A 259 1.69 13.17 4.63
C TYR A 259 0.95 13.83 5.81
N GLY A 260 -0.32 14.20 5.62
CA GLY A 260 -1.15 14.78 6.67
C GLY A 260 -1.38 13.83 7.85
N GLU A 261 -1.69 12.57 7.58
CA GLU A 261 -1.88 11.53 8.60
C GLU A 261 -0.58 11.26 9.39
N LEU A 262 0.57 11.16 8.71
CA LEU A 262 1.87 10.99 9.35
C LEU A 262 2.24 12.18 10.22
N THR A 263 2.02 13.41 9.73
CA THR A 263 2.27 14.64 10.48
C THR A 263 1.40 14.72 11.73
N MET A 264 0.11 14.38 11.60
CA MET A 264 -0.81 14.32 12.74
C MET A 264 -0.36 13.27 13.76
N ARG A 265 0.06 12.08 13.30
CA ARG A 265 0.54 11.01 14.16
C ARG A 265 1.84 11.37 14.88
N LEU A 266 2.75 12.08 14.20
CA LEU A 266 3.96 12.63 14.82
C LEU A 266 3.60 13.62 15.92
N GLY A 267 2.72 14.58 15.64
CA GLY A 267 2.28 15.56 16.65
C GLY A 267 1.60 14.89 17.86
N GLN A 268 0.77 13.86 17.64
CA GLN A 268 0.19 13.06 18.72
C GLN A 268 1.25 12.30 19.54
N SER A 269 2.28 11.75 18.88
CA SER A 269 3.39 11.07 19.56
C SER A 269 4.22 12.05 20.39
N GLU A 270 4.50 13.25 19.89
CA GLU A 270 5.23 14.28 20.63
C GLU A 270 4.48 14.75 21.88
N VAL A 271 3.17 14.99 21.76
CA VAL A 271 2.32 15.31 22.91
C VAL A 271 2.31 14.16 23.91
N SER A 272 2.18 12.91 23.45
CA SER A 272 2.18 11.72 24.32
C SER A 272 3.51 11.55 25.04
N LYS A 273 4.64 11.77 24.35
CA LYS A 273 5.98 11.77 24.94
C LYS A 273 6.12 12.87 26.00
N GLN A 274 5.60 14.07 25.74
CA GLN A 274 5.65 15.16 26.70
C GLN A 274 4.75 14.90 27.91
N MET A 275 3.60 14.24 27.71
CA MET A 275 2.74 13.74 28.78
C MET A 275 3.42 12.65 29.59
N GLU A 276 4.09 11.66 28.99
CA GLU A 276 4.81 10.59 29.73
C GLU A 276 6.04 11.12 30.51
N ILE A 277 6.66 12.20 30.03
CA ILE A 277 7.72 12.90 30.78
C ILE A 277 7.14 13.66 31.99
N GLN A 278 5.94 14.24 31.87
CA GLN A 278 5.31 15.03 32.93
C GLN A 278 4.55 14.17 33.95
N ASP A 279 3.72 13.23 33.46
CA ASP A 279 3.02 12.23 34.24
C ASP A 279 3.89 10.99 34.39
N LYS A 280 4.18 10.60 35.63
CA LYS A 280 4.78 9.31 36.01
C LYS A 280 3.86 8.11 35.70
N GLY A 281 3.07 8.18 34.63
CA GLY A 281 1.73 7.61 34.47
C GLY A 281 1.62 6.10 34.24
N ALA A 282 2.72 5.38 34.05
CA ALA A 282 2.71 3.91 34.06
C ALA A 282 4.04 3.32 34.51
N THR A 283 4.78 4.07 35.33
CA THR A 283 6.04 3.60 35.88
C THR A 283 5.71 2.74 37.09
N PHE A 284 6.14 1.48 37.10
CA PHE A 284 6.06 0.64 38.29
C PHE A 284 6.53 1.43 39.51
N ASN A 285 5.61 1.75 40.42
CA ASN A 285 5.92 2.51 41.62
C ASN A 285 6.30 1.55 42.74
N ILE A 286 7.40 1.84 43.41
CA ILE A 286 7.83 1.09 44.58
C ILE A 286 6.88 1.45 45.72
N ILE A 287 5.96 0.54 46.07
CA ILE A 287 5.05 0.73 47.20
C ILE A 287 5.76 0.42 48.52
N ASP A 288 6.45 -0.71 48.58
CA ASP A 288 7.14 -1.19 49.77
C ASP A 288 8.58 -1.61 49.43
N PRO A 289 9.60 -0.82 49.80
CA PRO A 289 11.00 -1.17 49.55
C PRO A 289 11.48 -2.28 50.49
N ALA A 290 12.45 -3.08 50.06
CA ALA A 290 13.04 -4.09 50.92
C ALA A 290 13.81 -3.42 52.07
N VAL A 291 13.45 -3.75 53.31
CA VAL A 291 14.13 -3.31 54.53
C VAL A 291 15.05 -4.41 55.07
N LEU A 292 16.00 -4.05 55.94
CA LEU A 292 16.92 -5.01 56.53
C LEU A 292 16.14 -5.95 57.48
N PRO A 293 16.10 -7.27 57.24
CA PRO A 293 15.39 -8.18 58.13
C PRO A 293 16.13 -8.30 59.46
N THR A 294 15.42 -8.05 60.56
CA THR A 294 15.94 -8.21 61.93
C THR A 294 15.68 -9.60 62.50
N LYS A 295 14.86 -10.43 61.82
CA LYS A 295 14.49 -11.78 62.23
C LYS A 295 14.78 -12.79 61.11
N HIS A 296 15.17 -13.99 61.49
CA HIS A 296 15.38 -15.10 60.56
C HIS A 296 14.03 -15.56 59.98
N VAL A 297 13.91 -15.61 58.66
CA VAL A 297 12.68 -16.04 57.96
C VAL A 297 12.55 -17.57 57.90
N SER A 298 13.67 -18.30 57.98
CA SER A 298 13.69 -19.77 57.96
C SER A 298 15.01 -20.32 58.51
N PRO A 299 15.03 -21.54 59.10
CA PRO A 299 13.90 -22.39 59.47
C PRO A 299 13.21 -21.94 60.78
N ASN A 300 11.94 -22.32 60.98
CA ASN A 300 11.22 -22.00 62.21
C ASN A 300 11.72 -22.90 63.36
N ARG A 301 12.68 -22.38 64.14
CA ARG A 301 13.39 -23.14 65.19
C ARG A 301 12.46 -23.65 66.28
N VAL A 302 11.39 -22.92 66.62
CA VAL A 302 10.38 -23.34 67.60
C VAL A 302 9.70 -24.65 67.16
N MET A 303 9.35 -24.77 65.87
CA MET A 303 8.78 -26.01 65.33
C MET A 303 9.78 -27.16 65.40
N ILE A 304 11.06 -26.91 65.10
CA ILE A 304 12.10 -27.95 65.17
C ILE A 304 12.26 -28.46 66.62
N ILE A 305 12.31 -27.57 67.61
CA ILE A 305 12.42 -27.93 69.03
C ILE A 305 11.20 -28.75 69.45
N LEU A 306 9.98 -28.34 69.06
CA LEU A 306 8.75 -29.06 69.39
C LEU A 306 8.73 -30.48 68.81
N PHE A 307 9.11 -30.64 67.53
CA PHE A 307 9.24 -31.95 66.90
C PHE A 307 10.33 -32.80 67.57
N GLY A 308 11.44 -32.19 67.99
CA GLY A 308 12.50 -32.87 68.73
C GLY A 308 12.03 -33.43 70.08
N ILE A 309 11.26 -32.65 70.85
CA ILE A 309 10.67 -33.10 72.12
C ILE A 309 9.70 -34.27 71.88
N LEU A 310 8.83 -34.15 70.88
CA LEU A 310 7.85 -35.18 70.55
C LEU A 310 8.54 -36.48 70.10
N ALA A 311 9.54 -36.37 69.23
CA ALA A 311 10.35 -37.50 68.78
C ALA A 311 11.12 -38.15 69.95
N GLY A 312 11.65 -37.36 70.88
CA GLY A 312 12.32 -37.85 72.08
C GLY A 312 11.40 -38.63 73.02
N LEU A 313 10.18 -38.12 73.26
CA LEU A 313 9.17 -38.82 74.07
C LEU A 313 8.71 -40.12 73.41
N ALA A 314 8.45 -40.09 72.10
CA ALA A 314 8.09 -41.28 71.34
C ALA A 314 9.23 -42.33 71.35
N GLY A 315 10.47 -41.88 71.17
CA GLY A 315 11.66 -42.73 71.23
C GLY A 315 11.88 -43.36 72.60
N ALA A 316 11.71 -42.59 73.68
CA ALA A 316 11.82 -43.10 75.05
C ALA A 316 10.72 -44.14 75.35
N GLY A 317 9.47 -43.86 74.97
CA GLY A 317 8.36 -44.82 75.10
C GLY A 317 8.61 -46.10 74.29
N GLY A 318 9.09 -45.96 73.06
CA GLY A 318 9.48 -47.09 72.21
C GLY A 318 10.61 -47.92 72.81
N LEU A 319 11.65 -47.29 73.37
CA LEU A 319 12.74 -47.98 74.04
C LEU A 319 12.27 -48.73 75.29
N VAL A 320 11.43 -48.13 76.12
CA VAL A 320 10.86 -48.81 77.29
C VAL A 320 10.02 -50.01 76.85
N PHE A 321 9.19 -49.85 75.81
CA PHE A 321 8.40 -50.95 75.25
C PHE A 321 9.28 -52.09 74.69
N LEU A 322 10.37 -51.76 73.99
CA LEU A 322 11.32 -52.76 73.48
C LEU A 322 12.04 -53.49 74.62
N ILE A 323 12.49 -52.76 75.63
CA ILE A 323 13.15 -53.36 76.80
C ILE A 323 12.16 -54.28 77.55
N ASP A 324 10.91 -53.85 77.73
CA ASP A 324 9.89 -54.66 78.41
C ASP A 324 9.49 -55.89 77.57
N ASN A 325 9.43 -55.78 76.25
CA ASN A 325 9.13 -56.90 75.36
C ASN A 325 10.29 -57.92 75.31
N MET A 326 11.54 -57.48 75.43
CA MET A 326 12.71 -58.36 75.50
C MET A 326 12.93 -58.95 76.91
N ASP A 327 12.32 -58.38 77.96
CA ASP A 327 12.40 -58.90 79.32
C ASP A 327 11.48 -60.11 79.48
N THR A 328 12.08 -61.30 79.50
CA THR A 328 11.38 -62.57 79.64
C THR A 328 11.05 -62.94 81.10
N SER A 329 11.25 -62.03 82.05
CA SER A 329 11.02 -62.29 83.47
C SER A 329 9.53 -62.29 83.84
N VAL A 330 9.06 -63.37 84.49
CA VAL A 330 7.68 -63.48 84.97
C VAL A 330 7.51 -62.70 86.29
N LYS A 331 6.88 -61.51 86.22
CA LYS A 331 6.79 -60.59 87.37
C LYS A 331 5.48 -60.70 88.16
N THR A 332 4.44 -61.35 87.64
CA THR A 332 3.09 -61.34 88.24
C THR A 332 2.50 -62.75 88.35
N ILE A 333 1.93 -63.06 89.51
CA ILE A 333 1.30 -64.36 89.83
C ILE A 333 0.17 -64.74 88.84
N ASN A 334 -0.50 -63.73 88.25
CA ASN A 334 -1.57 -63.92 87.28
C ASN A 334 -1.11 -64.59 85.97
N VAL A 335 0.16 -64.41 85.58
CA VAL A 335 0.75 -65.05 84.39
C VAL A 335 0.96 -66.55 84.64
N LEU A 336 1.37 -66.92 85.86
CA LEU A 336 1.55 -68.32 86.28
C LEU A 336 0.23 -69.09 86.37
N LYS A 337 -0.86 -68.41 86.75
CA LYS A 337 -2.22 -69.00 86.76
C LYS A 337 -2.75 -69.29 85.35
N THR A 338 -2.43 -68.45 84.36
CA THR A 338 -2.86 -68.66 82.96
C THR A 338 -2.08 -69.78 82.27
N LEU A 339 -0.85 -70.06 82.73
CA LEU A 339 -0.02 -71.19 82.31
C LEU A 339 -0.40 -72.54 82.97
N GLY A 340 -1.44 -72.58 83.81
CA GLY A 340 -1.95 -73.81 84.43
C GLY A 340 -1.07 -74.39 85.54
N LEU A 341 -0.08 -73.64 86.02
CA LEU A 341 0.86 -74.13 87.04
C LEU A 341 0.33 -73.85 88.46
N PRO A 342 0.36 -74.85 89.38
CA PRO A 342 -0.07 -74.65 90.76
C PRO A 342 0.92 -73.75 91.51
N VAL A 343 0.43 -72.63 92.05
CA VAL A 343 1.23 -71.70 92.86
C VAL A 343 1.27 -72.24 94.30
N LEU A 344 2.40 -72.85 94.68
CA LEU A 344 2.57 -73.54 95.97
C LEU A 344 2.72 -72.58 97.16
N ALA A 345 3.40 -71.44 96.97
CA ALA A 345 3.56 -70.40 97.98
C ALA A 345 3.92 -69.07 97.31
N VAL A 346 3.48 -67.95 97.90
CA VAL A 346 3.91 -66.60 97.54
C VAL A 346 4.77 -66.10 98.69
N ILE A 347 6.06 -65.84 98.42
CA ILE A 347 6.93 -65.21 99.42
C ILE A 347 6.67 -63.71 99.33
N PRO A 348 6.06 -63.08 100.36
CA PRO A 348 5.94 -61.64 100.38
C PRO A 348 7.35 -61.05 100.44
N ALA A 349 7.64 -60.07 99.58
CA ALA A 349 8.90 -59.36 99.63
C ALA A 349 9.02 -58.64 100.98
N ILE A 350 9.79 -59.19 101.92
CA ILE A 350 10.07 -58.56 103.20
C ILE A 350 11.06 -57.43 102.94
N THR A 351 10.53 -56.21 102.86
CA THR A 351 11.35 -55.04 102.56
C THR A 351 12.07 -54.55 103.81
N ASN A 352 13.40 -54.44 103.74
CA ASN A 352 14.22 -53.89 104.82
C ASN A 352 14.21 -52.35 104.74
N ALA A 353 14.11 -51.66 105.88
CA ALA A 353 14.12 -50.19 105.93
C ALA A 353 15.39 -49.58 105.27
N LYS A 354 16.52 -50.30 105.32
CA LYS A 354 17.76 -49.89 104.62
C LYS A 354 17.65 -50.01 103.09
N ASP A 355 16.96 -51.01 102.57
CA ASP A 355 16.79 -51.22 101.13
C ASP A 355 15.78 -50.23 100.51
N LEU A 356 14.70 -49.90 101.24
CA LEU A 356 13.79 -48.83 100.84
C LEU A 356 14.50 -47.48 100.73
N ASN A 357 15.34 -47.15 101.70
CA ASN A 357 16.11 -45.90 101.67
C ASN A 357 17.13 -45.89 100.53
N ARG A 358 17.73 -47.03 100.17
CA ARG A 358 18.64 -47.13 99.02
C ARG A 358 17.92 -46.99 97.67
N LYS A 359 16.74 -47.59 97.51
CA LYS A 359 15.89 -47.39 96.31
C LYS A 359 15.41 -45.94 96.21
N ARG A 360 14.87 -45.38 97.30
CA ARG A 360 14.45 -43.96 97.36
C ARG A 360 15.57 -43.00 96.96
N LYS A 361 16.81 -43.20 97.44
CA LYS A 361 17.95 -42.36 97.04
C LYS A 361 18.26 -42.46 95.55
N LYS A 362 18.18 -43.67 94.96
CA LYS A 362 18.37 -43.86 93.51
C LYS A 362 17.25 -43.22 92.70
N ASP A 363 16.00 -43.41 93.09
CA ASP A 363 14.84 -42.85 92.42
C ASP A 363 14.88 -41.32 92.49
N ILE A 364 15.19 -40.75 93.66
CA ILE A 364 15.36 -39.30 93.82
C ILE A 364 16.47 -38.77 92.93
N LEU A 365 17.61 -39.46 92.83
CA LEU A 365 18.72 -39.05 91.96
C LEU A 365 18.32 -39.11 90.48
N LEU A 366 17.62 -40.17 90.05
CA LEU A 366 17.12 -40.30 88.68
C LEU A 366 16.08 -39.22 88.34
N PHE A 367 15.04 -39.05 89.18
CA PHE A 367 14.02 -38.02 88.97
C PHE A 367 14.61 -36.61 89.04
N SER A 368 15.59 -36.37 89.91
CA SER A 368 16.31 -35.09 89.97
C SER A 368 17.10 -34.84 88.69
N SER A 369 17.84 -35.84 88.20
CA SER A 369 18.59 -35.71 86.94
C SER A 369 17.69 -35.49 85.72
N ALA A 370 16.55 -36.20 85.64
CA ALA A 370 15.55 -36.02 84.60
C ALA A 370 14.88 -34.64 84.69
N GLY A 371 14.60 -34.18 85.91
CA GLY A 371 14.04 -32.84 86.17
C GLY A 371 15.00 -31.73 85.73
N VAL A 372 16.30 -31.86 86.03
CA VAL A 372 17.33 -30.90 85.58
C VAL A 372 17.42 -30.87 84.06
N TYR A 373 17.37 -32.03 83.39
CA TYR A 373 17.37 -32.10 81.92
C TYR A 373 16.13 -31.43 81.30
N MET A 374 14.93 -31.70 81.84
CA MET A 374 13.69 -31.10 81.36
C MET A 374 13.69 -29.57 81.56
N LEU A 375 14.21 -29.09 82.69
CA LEU A 375 14.36 -27.67 82.97
C LEU A 375 15.35 -27.02 81.99
N PHE A 376 16.45 -27.68 81.64
CA PHE A 376 17.39 -27.20 80.62
C PHE A 376 16.73 -27.05 79.23
N VAL A 377 15.95 -28.06 78.80
CA VAL A 377 15.19 -27.98 77.53
C VAL A 377 14.16 -26.84 77.57
N LEU A 378 13.49 -26.65 78.70
CA LEU A 378 12.50 -25.58 78.87
C LEU A 378 13.16 -24.19 78.87
N ILE A 379 14.34 -24.04 79.47
CA ILE A 379 15.14 -22.81 79.38
C ILE A 379 15.49 -22.50 77.92
N ILE A 380 15.93 -23.50 77.14
CA ILE A 380 16.24 -23.32 75.72
C ILE A 380 15.00 -22.85 74.96
N LEU A 381 13.85 -23.50 75.17
CA LEU A 381 12.60 -23.13 74.52
C LEU A 381 12.17 -21.71 74.89
N VAL A 382 12.23 -21.34 76.16
CA VAL A 382 11.89 -20.00 76.64
C VAL A 382 12.87 -18.95 76.10
N SER A 383 14.17 -19.25 76.03
CA SER A 383 15.17 -18.33 75.47
C SER A 383 14.97 -18.07 73.97
N GLU A 384 14.53 -19.08 73.22
CA GLU A 384 14.16 -18.94 71.82
C GLU A 384 12.83 -18.17 71.65
N LEU A 385 11.87 -18.38 72.57
CA LEU A 385 10.60 -17.64 72.60
C LEU A 385 10.78 -16.15 72.96
N LEU A 386 11.75 -15.84 73.81
CA LEU A 386 12.11 -14.49 74.23
C LEU A 386 13.09 -13.79 73.28
N GLU A 387 13.43 -14.41 72.14
CA GLU A 387 14.28 -13.84 71.09
C GLU A 387 15.68 -13.41 71.60
N LEU A 388 16.22 -14.12 72.60
CA LEU A 388 17.53 -13.79 73.18
C LEU A 388 18.68 -14.26 72.26
N THR A 389 19.50 -13.30 71.81
CA THR A 389 20.55 -13.46 70.78
C THR A 389 21.74 -14.36 71.18
N TYR A 390 21.77 -14.88 72.40
CA TYR A 390 22.90 -15.66 72.92
C TYR A 390 23.07 -17.01 72.22
N ILE A 391 21.97 -17.64 71.81
CA ILE A 391 22.00 -18.92 71.08
C ILE A 391 22.48 -18.71 69.64
N ASP A 392 22.16 -17.58 69.02
CA ASP A 392 22.60 -17.27 67.65
C ASP A 392 24.13 -17.21 67.54
N GLN A 393 24.83 -16.63 68.52
CA GLN A 393 26.29 -16.59 68.55
C GLN A 393 26.92 -17.97 68.81
N PHE A 394 26.29 -18.81 69.63
CA PHE A 394 26.81 -20.14 69.94
C PHE A 394 26.63 -21.11 68.76
N VAL A 395 25.47 -21.08 68.11
CA VAL A 395 25.14 -21.93 66.97
C VAL A 395 25.92 -21.54 65.71
N THR A 396 26.08 -20.24 65.44
CA THR A 396 26.91 -19.79 64.30
C THR A 396 28.38 -20.15 64.46
N LYS A 397 28.89 -20.29 65.69
CA LYS A 397 30.28 -20.67 65.96
C LYS A 397 30.55 -22.18 65.86
N PHE A 398 29.51 -23.02 65.90
CA PHE A 398 29.63 -24.48 65.90
C PHE A 398 29.07 -25.15 64.63
N ILE A 399 28.23 -24.46 63.87
CA ILE A 399 27.57 -24.97 62.64
C ILE A 399 28.08 -24.25 61.37
N MET A 400 29.11 -23.41 61.51
CA MET A 400 29.90 -22.87 60.40
C MET A 400 31.27 -23.53 60.40
#